data_AF-A0AAD8QZE8-F1
#
_entry.id   AF-A0AAD8QZE8-F1
#
_cell.length_a   1.000
_cell.length_b   1.000
_cell.length_c   1.000
_cell.angle_alpha   90.00
_cell.angle_beta   90.00
_cell.angle_gamma   90.00
#
_symmetry.space_group_name_H-M   'P 1'
#
loop_
_entity.id
_entity.type
_entity.pdbx_description
1 polymer ?
#
loop_
_entity_poly.entity_id
_entity_poly.type
_entity_poly.pdbx_seq_one_letter_code
_entity_poly.pdbx_strand_id
1 'polypeptide(L)'
;MYLHTGWDRFARDLALEPGCQLTFLYEGDGEMIVKEEEQEVLFEFVVVLKGDPLGIQKLPDKFADFVAGNEPAVMHLRGVRCDCCRWSLDMLFDGRGKIYLQTGWEKFARYHDLEAGCVLIFSYLGEADMSVKVFNETHCHRHYHGDTDEEDD
;
A
#
# COMPACT_ATOMS: atom_id res chain seq x y z
N MET A 1 -11.59 20.52 2.60
CA MET A 1 -12.99 20.08 2.80
C MET A 1 -13.17 19.94 4.31
N TYR A 2 -14.04 20.73 4.94
CA TYR A 2 -14.32 20.65 6.37
C TYR A 2 -15.72 20.10 6.56
N LEU A 3 -15.86 18.95 7.24
CA LEU A 3 -17.16 18.41 7.63
C LEU A 3 -17.69 19.26 8.81
N HIS A 4 -18.39 20.34 8.50
CA HIS A 4 -18.87 21.29 9.52
C HIS A 4 -20.13 20.81 10.25
N THR A 5 -20.87 19.84 9.70
CA THR A 5 -22.12 19.33 10.25
C THR A 5 -22.19 17.81 10.11
N GLY A 6 -22.71 17.15 11.14
CA GLY A 6 -22.97 15.71 11.11
C GLY A 6 -21.84 14.83 11.64
N TRP A 7 -20.64 15.37 11.87
CA TRP A 7 -19.51 14.63 12.41
C TRP A 7 -19.80 13.98 13.77
N ASP A 8 -20.40 14.72 14.72
CA ASP A 8 -20.71 14.17 16.05
C ASP A 8 -21.71 13.02 16.00
N ARG A 9 -22.65 13.07 15.05
CA ARG A 9 -23.63 12.01 14.83
C ARG A 9 -22.98 10.82 14.14
N PHE A 10 -22.21 11.09 13.08
CA PHE A 10 -21.47 10.12 12.31
C PHE A 10 -20.49 9.31 13.18
N ALA A 11 -19.67 9.99 13.98
CA ALA A 11 -18.74 9.35 14.90
C ALA A 11 -19.43 8.50 15.97
N ARG A 12 -20.63 8.91 16.41
CA ARG A 12 -21.44 8.12 17.35
C ARG A 12 -22.09 6.90 16.69
N ASP A 13 -22.63 7.06 15.48
CA ASP A 13 -23.30 5.98 14.74
C ASP A 13 -22.30 4.87 14.35
N LEU A 14 -21.03 5.22 14.16
CA LEU A 14 -19.92 4.28 13.92
C LEU A 14 -19.10 3.91 15.16
N ALA A 15 -19.44 4.44 16.35
CA ALA A 15 -18.69 4.21 17.60
C ALA A 15 -17.18 4.48 17.50
N LEU A 16 -16.78 5.54 16.79
CA LEU A 16 -15.37 5.87 16.58
C LEU A 16 -14.69 6.30 17.88
N GLU A 17 -13.55 5.70 18.17
CA GLU A 17 -12.69 6.06 19.30
C GLU A 17 -11.67 7.15 18.91
N PRO A 18 -11.19 7.97 19.87
CA PRO A 18 -10.12 8.93 19.61
C PRO A 18 -8.86 8.23 19.07
N GLY A 19 -8.51 8.52 17.82
CA GLY A 19 -7.37 7.91 17.13
C GLY A 19 -7.74 7.01 15.95
N CYS A 20 -9.03 6.71 15.71
CA CYS A 20 -9.47 5.99 14.52
C CYS A 20 -9.06 6.73 13.24
N GLN A 21 -8.43 6.00 12.30
CA GLN A 21 -8.18 6.50 10.95
C GLN A 21 -9.36 6.13 10.05
N LEU A 22 -9.86 7.15 9.34
CA LEU A 22 -10.93 6.99 8.36
C LEU A 22 -10.39 7.28 6.97
N THR A 23 -10.69 6.40 6.04
CA THR A 23 -10.45 6.64 4.62
C THR A 23 -11.77 6.98 3.95
N PHE A 24 -11.79 8.14 3.29
CA PHE A 24 -12.94 8.66 2.56
C PHE A 24 -12.72 8.45 1.07
N LEU A 25 -13.58 7.64 0.46
CA LEU A 25 -13.58 7.38 -0.98
C LEU A 25 -14.77 8.08 -1.61
N TYR A 26 -14.52 8.87 -2.65
CA TYR A 26 -15.59 9.52 -3.42
C TYR A 26 -15.90 8.69 -4.65
N GLU A 27 -17.14 8.25 -4.77
CA GLU A 27 -17.66 7.63 -5.98
C GLU A 27 -18.30 8.72 -6.86
N GLY A 28 -18.11 8.61 -8.18
CA GLY A 28 -18.44 9.67 -9.15
C GLY A 28 -19.94 10.00 -9.27
N ASP A 29 -20.80 9.32 -8.53
CA ASP A 29 -22.24 9.55 -8.40
C ASP A 29 -22.60 10.48 -7.22
N GLY A 30 -21.62 10.92 -6.44
CA GLY A 30 -21.85 11.76 -5.27
C GLY A 30 -21.90 10.98 -3.96
N GLU A 31 -21.71 9.66 -3.98
CA GLU A 31 -21.56 8.88 -2.76
C GLU A 31 -20.16 9.01 -2.17
N MET A 32 -20.11 9.11 -0.85
CA MET A 32 -18.88 9.10 -0.07
C MET A 32 -18.89 7.83 0.77
N ILE A 33 -18.04 6.87 0.41
CA ILE A 33 -17.83 5.67 1.21
C ILE A 33 -16.80 6.00 2.27
N VAL A 34 -17.16 5.79 3.53
CA VAL A 34 -16.22 5.86 4.65
C VAL A 34 -15.85 4.45 5.04
N LYS A 35 -14.57 4.12 4.91
CA LYS A 35 -14.01 2.89 5.42
C LYS A 35 -13.30 3.20 6.72
N GLU A 36 -13.70 2.52 7.79
CA GLU A 36 -12.91 2.45 9.01
C GLU A 36 -11.71 1.54 8.73
N GLU A 37 -10.51 2.09 8.88
CA GLU A 37 -9.29 1.33 8.66
C GLU A 37 -8.90 0.64 9.98
N GLU A 38 -9.64 -0.42 10.34
CA GLU A 38 -9.38 -1.25 11.55
C GLU A 38 -8.14 -2.17 11.38
N GLN A 39 -7.09 -1.71 10.70
CA GLN A 39 -5.85 -2.47 10.61
C GLN A 39 -4.74 -1.75 11.34
N GLU A 40 -4.30 -2.37 12.43
CA GLU A 40 -3.14 -1.94 13.17
C GLU A 40 -1.91 -2.09 12.27
N VAL A 41 -1.45 -0.95 11.74
CA VAL A 41 -0.19 -0.88 11.02
C VAL A 41 0.92 -1.08 12.05
N LEU A 42 1.55 -2.26 12.02
CA LEU A 42 2.62 -2.61 12.95
C LEU A 42 3.92 -1.88 12.62
N PHE A 43 4.14 -1.57 11.34
CA PHE A 43 5.33 -0.88 10.90
C PHE A 43 5.09 -0.17 9.57
N GLU A 44 5.54 1.08 9.43
CA GLU A 44 5.43 1.83 8.18
C GLU A 44 6.80 2.36 7.74
N PHE A 45 7.06 2.31 6.43
CA PHE A 45 8.28 2.87 5.87
C PHE A 45 8.11 3.37 4.45
N VAL A 46 9.04 4.24 4.04
CA VAL A 46 9.07 4.84 2.72
C VAL A 46 10.23 4.27 1.91
N VAL A 47 9.96 3.92 0.65
CA VAL A 47 10.95 3.54 -0.35
C VAL A 47 10.90 4.56 -1.49
N VAL A 48 12.06 5.11 -1.83
CA VAL A 48 12.22 5.96 -3.03
C VAL A 48 12.96 5.15 -4.08
N LEU A 49 12.36 4.96 -5.25
CA LEU A 49 12.97 4.23 -6.36
C LEU A 49 14.03 5.12 -7.01
N LYS A 50 15.32 4.87 -6.74
CA LYS A 50 16.41 5.71 -7.24
C LYS A 50 17.04 5.24 -8.57
N GLY A 51 16.68 4.05 -9.03
CA GLY A 51 17.27 3.41 -10.22
C GLY A 51 16.21 2.66 -11.00
N ASP A 52 16.61 1.60 -11.70
CA ASP A 52 15.70 0.74 -12.46
C ASP A 52 14.62 0.14 -11.52
N PRO A 53 13.34 0.53 -11.67
CA PRO A 53 12.25 0.05 -10.82
C PRO A 53 11.96 -1.45 -11.01
N LEU A 54 12.43 -2.04 -12.12
CA LEU A 54 12.28 -3.48 -12.39
C LEU A 54 13.38 -4.32 -11.74
N GLY A 55 14.41 -3.68 -11.18
CA GLY A 55 15.49 -4.35 -10.46
C GLY A 55 15.07 -4.86 -9.09
N ILE A 56 15.99 -5.54 -8.42
CA ILE A 56 15.82 -6.00 -7.04
C ILE A 56 15.67 -4.79 -6.12
N GLN A 57 14.56 -4.70 -5.38
CA GLN A 57 14.29 -3.57 -4.50
C GLN A 57 14.66 -3.89 -3.06
N LYS A 58 15.70 -3.22 -2.55
CA LYS A 58 16.09 -3.31 -1.14
C LYS A 58 15.08 -2.57 -0.25
N LEU A 59 14.68 -3.18 0.87
CA LEU A 59 13.88 -2.49 1.90
C LEU A 59 14.76 -1.87 3.01
N PRO A 60 14.21 -0.94 3.81
CA PRO A 60 14.97 -0.31 4.88
C PRO A 60 15.49 -1.32 5.91
N ASP A 61 16.73 -1.11 6.36
CA ASP A 61 17.40 -2.00 7.34
C ASP A 61 16.59 -2.11 8.64
N LYS A 62 15.98 -1.00 9.11
CA LYS A 62 15.12 -1.01 10.30
C LYS A 62 13.91 -1.94 10.17
N PHE A 63 13.38 -2.09 8.95
CA PHE A 63 12.29 -3.03 8.70
C PHE A 63 12.81 -4.47 8.74
N ALA A 64 14.01 -4.73 8.19
CA ALA A 64 14.66 -6.03 8.30
C ALA A 64 14.89 -6.43 9.76
N ASP A 65 15.36 -5.50 10.60
CA ASP A 65 15.52 -5.73 12.04
C ASP A 65 14.18 -6.02 12.74
N PHE A 66 13.11 -5.35 12.32
CA PHE A 66 11.77 -5.52 12.89
C PHE A 66 11.18 -6.91 12.61
N VAL A 67 11.38 -7.45 11.40
CA VAL A 67 10.90 -8.80 11.03
C VAL A 67 11.89 -9.92 11.36
N ALA A 68 13.07 -9.59 11.90
CA ALA A 68 14.08 -10.58 12.22
C ALA A 68 13.53 -11.62 13.21
N GLY A 69 13.70 -12.91 12.90
CA GLY A 69 13.14 -14.03 13.67
C GLY A 69 11.70 -14.43 13.28
N ASN A 70 11.02 -13.62 12.48
CA ASN A 70 9.79 -13.98 11.78
C ASN A 70 9.91 -13.52 10.32
N GLU A 71 10.81 -14.15 9.58
CA GLU A 71 11.21 -13.78 8.22
C GLU A 71 10.33 -14.51 7.20
N PRO A 72 9.24 -13.89 6.70
CA PRO A 72 8.39 -14.57 5.75
C PRO A 72 9.10 -14.72 4.40
N ALA A 73 9.12 -15.93 3.86
CA ALA A 73 9.67 -16.17 2.53
C ALA A 73 8.86 -15.49 1.41
N VAL A 74 7.56 -15.29 1.65
CA VAL A 74 6.61 -14.66 0.72
C VAL A 74 5.83 -13.58 1.47
N MET A 75 5.72 -12.41 0.86
CA MET A 75 4.91 -11.30 1.34
C MET A 75 3.73 -11.07 0.41
N HIS A 76 2.56 -10.78 0.98
CA HIS A 76 1.39 -10.38 0.22
C HIS A 76 1.23 -8.87 0.25
N LEU A 77 1.29 -8.27 -0.93
CA LEU A 77 1.11 -6.84 -1.12
C LEU A 77 -0.29 -6.60 -1.67
N ARG A 78 -1.11 -5.91 -0.89
CA ARG A 78 -2.46 -5.54 -1.31
C ARG A 78 -2.38 -4.49 -2.40
N GLY A 79 -3.15 -4.70 -3.45
CA GLY A 79 -3.14 -3.92 -4.66
C GLY A 79 -3.66 -2.50 -4.41
N VAL A 80 -3.05 -1.54 -5.08
CA VAL A 80 -3.36 -0.11 -4.95
C VAL A 80 -4.78 0.23 -5.46
N ARG A 81 -5.36 -0.63 -6.31
CA ARG A 81 -6.67 -0.44 -6.97
C ARG A 81 -7.84 -1.17 -6.30
N CYS A 82 -7.60 -2.36 -5.76
CA CYS A 82 -8.63 -3.23 -5.22
C CYS A 82 -8.07 -4.06 -4.07
N ASP A 83 -8.81 -4.13 -2.96
CA ASP A 83 -8.51 -5.01 -1.83
C ASP A 83 -8.52 -6.50 -2.23
N CYS A 84 -9.13 -6.84 -3.37
CA CYS A 84 -9.18 -8.15 -3.98
C CYS A 84 -7.91 -8.55 -4.74
N CYS A 85 -7.13 -7.58 -5.25
CA CYS A 85 -5.91 -7.85 -5.98
C CYS A 85 -4.76 -7.97 -4.99
N ARG A 86 -4.23 -9.17 -4.78
CA ARG A 86 -3.04 -9.40 -3.95
C ARG A 86 -1.86 -9.84 -4.81
N TRP A 87 -0.71 -9.21 -4.58
CA TRP A 87 0.55 -9.54 -5.21
C TRP A 87 1.39 -10.37 -4.24
N SER A 88 1.80 -11.56 -4.65
CA SER A 88 2.76 -12.35 -3.89
C SER A 88 4.18 -11.99 -4.31
N LEU A 89 4.99 -11.59 -3.34
CA LEU A 89 6.38 -11.17 -3.52
C LEU A 89 7.30 -12.12 -2.76
N ASP A 90 8.28 -12.69 -3.43
CA ASP A 90 9.32 -13.46 -2.74
C ASP A 90 10.28 -12.48 -2.04
N MET A 91 10.61 -12.81 -0.79
CA MET A 91 11.52 -12.04 0.05
C MET A 91 12.88 -12.73 0.09
N LEU A 92 13.93 -11.98 -0.22
CA LEU A 92 15.31 -12.45 -0.11
C LEU A 92 15.96 -11.85 1.12
N PHE A 93 16.37 -12.71 2.06
CA PHE A 93 17.19 -12.36 3.22
C PHE A 93 18.65 -12.73 2.93
N ASP A 94 19.57 -11.76 2.97
CA ASP A 94 20.97 -12.00 2.61
C ASP A 94 21.84 -12.58 3.75
N GLY A 95 21.23 -12.85 4.91
CA GLY A 95 21.93 -13.30 6.12
C GLY A 95 22.81 -12.24 6.78
N ARG A 96 22.81 -11.00 6.28
CA ARG A 96 23.55 -9.84 6.83
C ARG A 96 22.61 -8.74 7.31
N GLY A 97 21.37 -9.12 7.62
CA GLY A 97 20.30 -8.22 8.05
C GLY A 97 19.77 -7.32 6.94
N LYS A 98 19.89 -7.71 5.67
CA LYS A 98 19.24 -7.02 4.54
C LYS A 98 18.15 -7.89 3.96
N ILE A 99 17.08 -7.22 3.55
CA ILE A 99 15.92 -7.83 2.90
C ILE A 99 15.65 -7.14 1.57
N TYR A 100 15.26 -7.94 0.57
CA TYR A 100 14.99 -7.48 -0.78
C TYR A 100 13.69 -8.08 -1.31
N LEU A 101 12.95 -7.30 -2.09
CA LEU A 101 11.83 -7.79 -2.91
C LEU A 101 12.39 -8.41 -4.19
N GLN A 102 12.04 -9.67 -4.44
CA GLN A 102 12.54 -10.45 -5.58
C GLN A 102 11.40 -10.82 -6.55
N THR A 103 11.03 -12.10 -6.63
CA THR A 103 10.03 -12.60 -7.57
C THR A 103 8.70 -11.90 -7.30
N GLY A 104 7.98 -11.53 -8.36
CA GLY A 104 6.71 -10.81 -8.25
C GLY A 104 6.86 -9.28 -8.21
N TRP A 105 8.00 -8.76 -7.74
CA TRP A 105 8.24 -7.31 -7.70
C TRP A 105 8.27 -6.70 -9.11
N GLU A 106 9.00 -7.31 -10.05
CA GLU A 106 9.07 -6.84 -11.44
C GLU A 106 7.67 -6.77 -12.09
N LYS A 107 6.81 -7.75 -11.81
CA LYS A 107 5.44 -7.78 -12.33
C LYS A 107 4.59 -6.66 -11.72
N PHE A 108 4.69 -6.47 -10.40
CA PHE A 108 4.04 -5.37 -9.69
C PHE A 108 4.51 -4.02 -10.26
N ALA A 109 5.82 -3.84 -10.41
CA ALA A 109 6.42 -2.61 -10.91
C ALA A 109 5.97 -2.28 -12.34
N ARG A 110 5.91 -3.28 -13.23
CA ARG A 110 5.37 -3.11 -14.60
C ARG A 110 3.88 -2.77 -14.59
N TYR A 111 3.08 -3.52 -13.84
CA TYR A 111 1.63 -3.33 -13.81
C TYR A 111 1.25 -1.94 -13.29
N HIS A 112 2.01 -1.44 -12.30
CA HIS A 112 1.79 -0.12 -11.74
C HIS A 112 2.58 0.99 -12.45
N ASP A 113 3.29 0.69 -13.54
CA ASP A 113 4.12 1.62 -14.32
C ASP A 113 5.08 2.42 -13.42
N LEU A 114 5.76 1.73 -12.51
CA LEU A 114 6.69 2.37 -11.58
C LEU A 114 7.90 2.89 -12.36
N GLU A 115 8.33 4.10 -12.00
CA GLU A 115 9.47 4.79 -12.59
C GLU A 115 10.47 5.16 -11.50
N ALA A 116 11.71 5.44 -11.90
CA ALA A 116 12.65 6.13 -11.01
C ALA A 116 12.01 7.44 -10.52
N GLY A 117 12.30 7.83 -9.28
CA GLY A 117 11.69 8.99 -8.61
C GLY A 117 10.37 8.70 -7.91
N CYS A 118 9.69 7.57 -8.21
CA CYS A 118 8.48 7.19 -7.49
C CYS A 118 8.75 6.97 -6.00
N VAL A 119 7.80 7.40 -5.17
CA VAL A 119 7.82 7.24 -3.71
C VAL A 119 6.72 6.27 -3.32
N LEU A 120 7.11 5.21 -2.64
CA LEU A 120 6.22 4.16 -2.16
C LEU A 120 6.18 4.18 -0.64
N ILE A 121 4.97 4.13 -0.09
CA ILE A 121 4.75 3.99 1.34
C ILE A 121 4.21 2.58 1.56
N PHE A 122 4.98 1.75 2.27
CA PHE A 122 4.59 0.40 2.65
C PHE A 122 4.13 0.40 4.10
N SER A 123 2.97 -0.20 4.34
CA SER A 123 2.42 -0.38 5.69
C SER A 123 2.30 -1.88 5.96
N TYR A 124 3.05 -2.37 6.93
CA TYR A 124 3.05 -3.77 7.37
C TYR A 124 1.90 -4.02 8.35
N LEU A 125 1.11 -5.04 8.06
CA LEU A 125 -0.15 -5.34 8.74
C LEU A 125 -0.05 -6.59 9.63
N GLY A 126 1.13 -7.21 9.71
CA GLY A 126 1.32 -8.52 10.36
C GLY A 126 1.14 -9.69 9.39
N GLU A 127 1.44 -10.91 9.85
CA GLU A 127 1.19 -12.17 9.12
C GLU A 127 1.62 -12.18 7.63
N ALA A 128 2.77 -11.55 7.32
CA ALA A 128 3.27 -11.40 5.96
C ALA A 128 2.36 -10.61 4.99
N ASP A 129 1.48 -9.75 5.51
CA ASP A 129 0.61 -8.85 4.74
C ASP A 129 1.13 -7.40 4.79
N MET A 130 1.07 -6.73 3.64
CA MET A 130 1.37 -5.31 3.47
C MET A 130 0.35 -4.61 2.58
N SER A 131 0.12 -3.33 2.82
CA SER A 131 -0.44 -2.42 1.82
C SER A 131 0.66 -1.51 1.26
N VAL A 132 0.39 -0.92 0.09
CA VAL A 132 1.28 0.07 -0.50
C VAL A 132 0.51 1.22 -1.12
N LYS A 133 1.03 2.44 -0.92
CA LYS A 133 0.59 3.66 -1.59
C LYS A 133 1.71 4.13 -2.52
N VAL A 134 1.35 4.50 -3.75
CA VAL A 134 2.31 4.87 -4.80
C VAL A 134 2.10 6.33 -5.19
N PHE A 135 3.18 7.12 -5.07
CA PHE A 135 3.25 8.51 -5.47
C PHE A 135 4.27 8.67 -6.60
N ASN A 136 3.88 9.40 -7.64
CA ASN A 136 4.76 9.70 -8.77
C ASN A 136 5.73 10.85 -8.44
N GLU A 137 6.55 11.27 -9.40
CA GLU A 137 7.51 12.37 -9.24
C GLU A 137 6.86 13.72 -8.89
N THR A 138 5.56 13.91 -9.17
CA THR A 138 4.83 15.11 -8.75
C THR A 138 4.37 15.04 -7.29
N HIS A 139 4.74 13.98 -6.57
CA HIS A 139 4.32 13.69 -5.19
C HIS A 139 2.79 13.59 -5.01
N CYS A 140 2.06 13.41 -6.11
CA CYS A 140 0.63 13.16 -6.07
C CYS A 140 0.38 11.66 -6.07
N HIS A 141 -0.71 11.26 -5.43
CA HIS A 141 -1.17 9.88 -5.52
C HIS A 141 -1.41 9.55 -6.99
N ARG A 142 -0.88 8.42 -7.46
CA ARG A 142 -1.08 8.01 -8.84
C ARG A 142 -2.57 7.70 -9.06
N HIS A 143 -3.22 8.46 -9.93
CA HIS A 143 -4.58 8.18 -10.36
C HIS A 143 -4.55 7.09 -11.42
N TYR A 144 -4.87 5.87 -11.01
CA TYR A 144 -5.06 4.78 -11.93
C TYR A 144 -6.41 4.97 -12.64
N HIS A 145 -6.40 5.18 -13.95
CA HIS A 145 -7.65 5.20 -14.73
C HIS A 145 -8.17 3.77 -14.77
N GLY A 146 -9.35 3.52 -14.22
CA GLY A 146 -9.98 2.21 -14.31
C GLY A 146 -10.16 1.85 -15.78
N ASP A 147 -9.29 1.01 -16.32
CA ASP A 147 -9.53 0.35 -17.59
C ASP A 147 -10.80 -0.46 -17.41
N THR A 148 -11.91 0.08 -17.91
CA THR A 148 -13.08 -0.71 -18.24
C THR A 148 -12.60 -1.69 -19.29
N ASP A 149 -12.54 -2.97 -18.92
CA ASP A 149 -12.48 -4.06 -19.88
C ASP A 149 -13.71 -3.89 -20.80
N GLU A 150 -13.50 -3.29 -21.97
CA GLU A 150 -14.48 -3.36 -23.05
C GLU A 150 -14.56 -4.85 -23.44
N GLU A 151 -15.74 -5.43 -23.22
CA GLU A 151 -16.09 -6.78 -23.66
C GLU A 151 -15.90 -6.87 -25.19
N ASP A 152 -14.96 -7.69 -25.65
CA ASP A 152 -14.88 -8.11 -27.05
C ASP A 152 -15.97 -9.18 -27.33
N ASP A 153 -16.99 -8.74 -28.08
CA ASP A 153 -17.98 -9.44 -28.95
C ASP A 153 -18.88 -10.57 -28.42
#